data_AF-A0A7V8VRW9-F1
#
_entry.id   AF-A0A7V8VRW9-F1
#
_cell.length_a   1.000
_cell.length_b   1.000
_cell.length_c   1.000
_cell.angle_alpha   90.00
_cell.angle_beta   90.00
_cell.angle_gamma   90.00
#
_symmetry.space_group_name_H-M   'P 1'
#
loop_
_entity.id
_entity.type
_entity.pdbx_description
1 polymer ?
#
loop_
_entity_poly.entity_id
_entity_poly.type
_entity_poly.pdbx_seq_one_letter_code
_entity_poly.pdbx_strand_id
1 'polypeptide(L)'
;TDATGFLDLRATNGVEYSYRIAAVDFDGHISEMSPLLRGVPRPDYTAEVIYAFADRAERSGFRFVASDDLDPIVPGTSAEAHWRLEIADGEWMVRPLNGAEIHPTGVFTTALTCGPRSDADCVSVDQAPASGYGTSPVPVFSEYTYLLRVPGASAPRYAKLRVTLRGSDQNGRLIVFDWAYQTRPGVRSLSMME
;
A
#
# COMPACT_ATOMS: atom_id res chain seq x y z
N THR A 1 -3.83 28.41 18.35
CA THR A 1 -2.80 27.77 17.52
C THR A 1 -3.45 27.41 16.21
N ASP A 2 -3.11 28.13 15.14
CA ASP A 2 -3.72 27.94 13.83
C ASP A 2 -3.03 26.77 13.12
N ALA A 3 -3.34 25.55 13.59
CA ALA A 3 -2.82 24.34 12.98
C ALA A 3 -3.63 24.03 11.73
N THR A 4 -2.96 23.88 10.59
CA THR A 4 -3.58 23.50 9.30
C THR A 4 -3.92 22.01 9.22
N GLY A 5 -3.83 21.27 10.33
CA GLY A 5 -4.10 19.84 10.39
C GLY A 5 -4.19 19.31 11.82
N PHE A 6 -4.85 18.17 11.94
CA PHE A 6 -4.99 17.40 13.19
C PHE A 6 -4.54 15.95 12.93
N LEU A 7 -3.82 15.38 13.89
CA LEU A 7 -3.34 13.99 13.83
C LEU A 7 -3.92 13.20 15.00
N ASP A 8 -4.73 12.17 14.69
CA ASP A 8 -5.26 11.25 15.69
C ASP A 8 -4.32 10.06 15.90
N LEU A 9 -3.43 10.16 16.88
CA LEU A 9 -2.47 9.10 17.23
C LEU A 9 -3.11 7.89 17.93
N ARG A 10 -4.43 7.92 18.18
CA ARG A 10 -5.17 6.83 18.85
C ARG A 10 -5.93 5.95 17.85
N ALA A 11 -5.84 6.27 16.57
CA ALA A 11 -6.54 5.53 15.53
C ALA A 11 -5.91 4.15 15.33
N THR A 12 -6.74 3.12 15.23
CA THR A 12 -6.32 1.73 15.06
C THR A 12 -6.49 1.29 13.60
N ASN A 13 -5.48 0.62 13.06
CA ASN A 13 -5.55 0.06 11.70
C ASN A 13 -6.75 -0.86 11.52
N GLY A 14 -7.50 -0.66 10.43
CA GLY A 14 -8.70 -1.44 10.06
C GLY A 14 -9.99 -1.01 10.76
N VAL A 15 -9.93 -0.05 11.68
CA VAL A 15 -11.12 0.54 12.31
C VAL A 15 -11.55 1.78 11.52
N GLU A 16 -12.84 1.91 11.23
CA GLU A 16 -13.37 3.09 10.56
C GLU A 16 -13.59 4.22 11.57
N TYR A 17 -13.08 5.40 11.24
CA TYR A 17 -13.27 6.62 12.01
C TYR A 17 -13.99 7.64 11.15
N SER A 18 -14.73 8.52 11.81
CA SER A 18 -15.38 9.66 11.18
C SER A 18 -15.03 10.94 11.91
N TYR A 19 -14.71 12.00 11.16
CA TYR A 19 -14.28 13.29 11.70
C TYR A 19 -15.13 14.42 11.14
N ARG A 20 -15.32 15.46 11.96
CA ARG A 20 -15.87 16.76 11.57
C ARG A 20 -15.05 17.84 12.27
N ILE A 21 -14.92 18.99 11.64
CA ILE A 21 -14.15 20.13 12.15
C ILE A 21 -15.07 21.35 12.16
N ALA A 22 -14.96 22.18 13.19
CA ALA A 22 -15.60 23.50 13.26
C ALA A 22 -14.56 24.55 13.60
N ALA A 23 -14.77 25.79 13.15
CA ALA A 23 -13.98 26.93 13.58
C ALA A 23 -14.47 27.40 14.96
N VAL A 24 -13.54 27.88 15.78
CA VAL A 24 -13.83 28.50 17.08
C VAL A 24 -13.22 29.90 17.06
N ASP A 25 -14.03 30.92 17.34
CA ASP A 25 -13.56 32.31 17.41
C ASP A 25 -12.88 32.64 18.76
N PHE A 26 -12.41 33.88 18.91
CA PHE A 26 -11.73 34.33 20.14
C PHE A 26 -12.66 34.39 21.37
N ASP A 27 -13.97 34.48 21.16
CA ASP A 27 -14.98 34.52 22.22
C ASP A 27 -15.50 33.11 22.56
N GLY A 28 -15.06 32.08 21.82
CA GLY A 28 -15.44 30.69 22.01
C GLY A 28 -16.71 30.26 21.27
N HIS A 29 -17.24 31.07 20.35
CA HIS A 29 -18.35 30.64 19.50
C HIS A 29 -17.87 29.61 18.48
N ILE A 30 -18.70 28.60 18.26
CA ILE A 30 -18.41 27.48 17.35
C ILE A 30 -19.21 27.68 16.07
N SER A 31 -18.54 27.56 14.92
CA SER A 31 -19.20 27.61 13.61
C SER A 31 -20.10 26.39 13.36
N GLU A 32 -20.76 26.38 12.20
CA GLU A 32 -21.30 25.13 11.67
C GLU A 32 -20.16 24.09 11.48
N MET A 33 -20.50 22.82 11.68
CA MET A 33 -19.58 21.69 11.49
C MET A 33 -19.36 21.41 10.00
N SER A 34 -18.12 21.07 9.63
CA SER A 34 -17.77 20.59 8.29
C SER A 34 -18.62 19.38 7.86
N PRO A 35 -18.62 19.01 6.57
CA PRO A 35 -19.06 17.69 6.14
C PRO A 35 -18.35 16.57 6.92
N LEU A 36 -18.97 15.39 6.97
CA LEU A 36 -18.41 14.21 7.60
C LEU A 36 -17.31 13.61 6.72
N LEU A 37 -16.11 13.48 7.26
CA LEU A 37 -14.98 12.79 6.63
C LEU A 37 -14.87 11.38 7.20
N ARG A 38 -14.45 10.41 6.38
CA ARG A 38 -14.31 9.01 6.81
C ARG A 38 -12.97 8.43 6.39
N GLY A 39 -12.38 7.64 7.27
CA GLY A 39 -11.10 6.99 6.99
C GLY A 39 -10.98 5.66 7.70
N VAL A 40 -10.23 4.74 7.09
CA VAL A 40 -9.84 3.46 7.69
C VAL A 40 -8.31 3.42 7.68
N PRO A 41 -7.64 3.75 8.80
CA PRO A 41 -6.19 3.67 8.92
C PRO A 41 -5.70 2.27 8.56
N ARG A 42 -4.47 2.19 8.08
CA ARG A 42 -3.85 0.94 7.68
C ARG A 42 -2.33 1.02 7.84
N PRO A 43 -1.65 -0.14 7.86
CA PRO A 43 -0.20 -0.16 7.82
C PRO A 43 0.28 0.36 6.45
N ASP A 44 1.11 1.39 6.50
CA ASP A 44 1.83 1.99 5.37
C ASP A 44 3.32 1.99 5.75
N TYR A 45 4.18 1.38 4.92
CA TYR A 45 5.62 1.29 5.14
C TYR A 45 6.38 1.68 3.88
N THR A 46 7.63 2.12 4.07
CA THR A 46 8.46 2.67 3.01
C THR A 46 9.83 2.00 2.98
N ALA A 47 10.45 1.99 1.80
CA ALA A 47 11.83 1.56 1.59
C ALA A 47 12.14 0.09 1.94
N GLU A 48 11.17 -0.80 1.72
CA GLU A 48 11.39 -2.24 1.79
C GLU A 48 12.27 -2.72 0.63
N VAL A 49 13.08 -3.75 0.87
CA VAL A 49 13.98 -4.34 -0.14
C VAL A 49 13.67 -5.82 -0.33
N ILE A 50 13.40 -6.19 -1.58
CA ILE A 50 13.16 -7.59 -1.97
C ILE A 50 13.99 -7.96 -3.20
N TYR A 51 14.51 -9.18 -3.19
CA TYR A 51 15.41 -9.69 -4.22
C TYR A 51 14.66 -10.55 -5.23
N ALA A 52 15.21 -10.65 -6.44
CA ALA A 52 14.69 -11.55 -7.46
C ALA A 52 14.82 -13.00 -6.98
N PHE A 53 13.77 -13.80 -7.18
CA PHE A 53 13.71 -15.20 -6.75
C PHE A 53 14.88 -16.04 -7.25
N ALA A 54 15.30 -15.84 -8.51
CA ALA A 54 16.41 -16.56 -9.12
C ALA A 54 17.78 -16.24 -8.48
N ASP A 55 17.92 -15.05 -7.90
CA ASP A 55 19.16 -14.59 -7.30
C ASP A 55 19.19 -14.90 -5.79
N ARG A 56 18.04 -14.75 -5.12
CA ARG A 56 17.94 -14.89 -3.66
C ARG A 56 16.56 -15.36 -3.19
N ALA A 57 16.29 -16.65 -3.35
CA ALA A 57 14.99 -17.25 -3.07
C ALA A 57 14.46 -17.00 -1.64
N GLU A 58 15.34 -16.93 -0.64
CA GLU A 58 14.97 -16.73 0.77
C GLU A 58 14.56 -15.29 1.13
N ARG A 59 14.78 -14.32 0.24
CA ARG A 59 14.46 -12.88 0.42
C ARG A 59 13.68 -12.31 -0.75
N SER A 60 12.83 -13.13 -1.37
CA SER A 60 12.17 -12.81 -2.64
C SER A 60 10.64 -12.85 -2.58
N GLY A 61 10.07 -13.39 -1.52
CA GLY A 61 8.63 -13.39 -1.26
C GLY A 61 8.24 -12.27 -0.30
N PHE A 62 7.03 -11.78 -0.45
CA PHE A 62 6.46 -10.75 0.42
C PHE A 62 5.08 -11.16 0.89
N ARG A 63 4.82 -11.00 2.19
CA ARG A 63 3.49 -11.12 2.80
C ARG A 63 3.07 -9.76 3.34
N PHE A 64 1.82 -9.40 3.08
CA PHE A 64 1.23 -8.20 3.67
C PHE A 64 0.89 -8.50 5.13
N VAL A 65 1.43 -7.70 6.04
CA VAL A 65 1.27 -7.85 7.48
C VAL A 65 0.38 -6.75 8.05
N ALA A 66 -0.28 -7.02 9.18
CA ALA A 66 -1.15 -6.06 9.86
C ALA A 66 -0.43 -5.24 10.95
N SER A 67 0.74 -5.70 11.41
CA SER A 67 1.62 -5.00 12.33
C SER A 67 3.09 -5.13 11.90
N ASP A 68 3.96 -4.29 12.47
CA ASP A 68 5.41 -4.27 12.31
C ASP A 68 6.14 -5.37 13.09
N ASP A 69 5.45 -6.13 13.94
CA ASP A 69 6.07 -7.20 14.73
C ASP A 69 6.57 -8.37 13.88
N LEU A 70 6.15 -8.44 12.61
CA LEU A 70 6.46 -9.51 11.68
C LEU A 70 7.25 -8.96 10.50
N ASP A 71 8.40 -9.57 10.21
CA ASP A 71 9.12 -9.32 8.95
C ASP A 71 8.21 -9.69 7.77
N PRO A 72 7.83 -8.75 6.89
CA PRO A 72 7.00 -9.06 5.73
C PRO A 72 7.78 -9.79 4.63
N ILE A 73 9.11 -9.80 4.68
CA ILE A 73 9.96 -10.50 3.72
C ILE A 73 10.10 -11.96 4.13
N VAL A 74 9.73 -12.85 3.20
CA VAL A 74 9.74 -14.30 3.39
C VAL A 74 10.39 -14.99 2.19
N PRO A 75 10.73 -16.28 2.27
CA PRO A 75 11.13 -17.03 1.10
C PRO A 75 10.05 -16.98 0.00
N GLY A 76 10.46 -16.87 -1.27
CA GLY A 76 9.53 -16.82 -2.41
C GLY A 76 8.81 -18.15 -2.71
N THR A 77 9.12 -19.20 -1.95
CA THR A 77 8.39 -20.47 -1.92
C THR A 77 7.49 -20.62 -0.69
N SER A 78 7.47 -19.63 0.21
CA SER A 78 6.63 -19.66 1.41
C SER A 78 5.15 -19.71 1.03
N ALA A 79 4.39 -20.55 1.75
CA ALA A 79 2.93 -20.59 1.63
C ALA A 79 2.25 -19.30 2.12
N GLU A 80 2.99 -18.45 2.85
CA GLU A 80 2.50 -17.17 3.34
C GLU A 80 2.81 -16.00 2.40
N ALA A 81 3.65 -16.19 1.38
CA ALA A 81 3.97 -15.13 0.43
C ALA A 81 2.74 -14.79 -0.42
N HIS A 82 2.33 -13.52 -0.46
CA HIS A 82 1.27 -13.06 -1.36
C HIS A 82 1.82 -12.75 -2.75
N TRP A 83 3.09 -12.42 -2.87
CA TRP A 83 3.76 -12.27 -4.14
C TRP A 83 5.26 -12.54 -4.00
N ARG A 84 5.94 -12.70 -5.12
CA ARG A 84 7.40 -12.70 -5.18
C ARG A 84 7.91 -11.88 -6.36
N LEU A 85 9.14 -11.40 -6.24
CA LEU A 85 9.85 -10.77 -7.35
C LEU A 85 10.51 -11.85 -8.22
N GLU A 86 10.31 -11.77 -9.53
CA GLU A 86 10.97 -12.63 -10.51
C GLU A 86 11.68 -11.80 -11.57
N ILE A 87 12.58 -12.47 -12.29
CA ILE A 87 13.09 -11.99 -13.56
C ILE A 87 12.69 -12.99 -14.63
N ALA A 88 11.90 -12.55 -15.60
CA ALA A 88 11.48 -13.35 -16.75
C ALA A 88 11.90 -12.62 -18.01
N ASP A 89 12.67 -13.28 -18.90
CA ASP A 89 13.18 -12.69 -20.14
C ASP A 89 13.91 -11.35 -19.96
N GLY A 90 14.56 -11.17 -18.81
CA GLY A 90 15.28 -9.94 -18.44
C GLY A 90 14.41 -8.85 -17.82
N GLU A 91 13.10 -9.06 -17.70
CA GLU A 91 12.17 -8.11 -17.09
C GLU A 91 11.85 -8.45 -15.63
N TRP A 92 11.72 -7.41 -14.80
CA TRP A 92 11.27 -7.53 -13.40
C TRP A 92 9.77 -7.78 -13.39
N MET A 93 9.36 -8.85 -12.73
CA MET A 93 7.96 -9.26 -12.65
C MET A 93 7.52 -9.40 -11.20
N VAL A 94 6.37 -8.85 -10.85
CA VAL A 94 5.66 -9.25 -9.63
C VAL A 94 4.78 -10.43 -9.98
N ARG A 95 5.11 -11.60 -9.41
CA ARG A 95 4.26 -12.79 -9.51
C ARG A 95 3.38 -12.88 -8.27
N PRO A 96 2.04 -12.82 -8.40
CA PRO A 96 1.16 -13.11 -7.28
C PRO A 96 1.21 -14.61 -6.92
N LEU A 97 1.05 -14.92 -5.63
CA LEU A 97 1.17 -16.27 -5.06
C LEU A 97 0.02 -16.57 -4.10
N ASN A 98 -0.18 -17.85 -3.80
CA ASN A 98 -1.04 -18.33 -2.71
C ASN A 98 -2.46 -17.72 -2.71
N GLY A 99 -3.04 -17.60 -3.90
CA GLY A 99 -4.40 -17.08 -4.12
C GLY A 99 -4.49 -15.55 -4.20
N ALA A 100 -3.41 -14.82 -3.94
CA ALA A 100 -3.35 -13.41 -4.28
C ALA A 100 -3.44 -13.19 -5.78
N GLU A 101 -3.92 -12.01 -6.15
CA GLU A 101 -4.07 -11.58 -7.52
C GLU A 101 -3.58 -10.13 -7.65
N ILE A 102 -3.13 -9.76 -8.84
CA ILE A 102 -2.62 -8.45 -9.17
C ILE A 102 -3.43 -7.84 -10.31
N HIS A 103 -3.63 -6.52 -10.25
CA HIS A 103 -4.20 -5.80 -11.38
C HIS A 103 -3.16 -5.74 -12.52
N PRO A 104 -3.53 -6.04 -13.78
CA PRO A 104 -2.58 -6.25 -14.88
C PRO A 104 -1.81 -5.00 -15.29
N THR A 105 -2.27 -3.83 -14.86
CA THR A 105 -1.65 -2.53 -15.13
C THR A 105 -1.30 -1.84 -13.83
N GLY A 106 -0.03 -1.40 -13.72
CA GLY A 106 0.40 -0.44 -12.70
C GLY A 106 0.02 0.98 -13.10
N VAL A 107 0.01 1.89 -12.12
CA VAL A 107 -0.30 3.31 -12.29
C VAL A 107 0.93 4.12 -11.90
N PHE A 108 1.36 5.07 -12.74
CA PHE A 108 2.42 6.01 -12.35
C PHE A 108 1.98 6.84 -11.15
N THR A 109 2.82 6.92 -10.12
CA THR A 109 2.54 7.68 -8.89
C THR A 109 3.79 8.37 -8.37
N THR A 110 3.63 9.56 -7.80
CA THR A 110 4.74 10.32 -7.21
C THR A 110 4.91 10.02 -5.71
N ALA A 111 3.89 9.45 -5.06
CA ALA A 111 3.95 9.03 -3.67
C ALA A 111 3.15 7.74 -3.40
N LEU A 112 3.46 7.04 -2.30
CA LEU A 112 2.61 5.95 -1.82
C LEU A 112 1.21 6.48 -1.50
N THR A 113 1.13 7.54 -0.69
CA THR A 113 -0.11 8.23 -0.31
C THR A 113 0.14 9.74 -0.30
N CYS A 114 -0.71 10.51 -0.98
CA CYS A 114 -0.71 11.97 -0.89
C CYS A 114 -1.40 12.44 0.40
N GLY A 115 -0.91 13.52 0.99
CA GLY A 115 -1.45 14.10 2.22
C GLY A 115 -1.39 15.62 2.24
N PRO A 116 -1.78 16.26 3.36
CA PRO A 116 -1.92 17.73 3.45
C PRO A 116 -0.63 18.54 3.20
N ARG A 117 0.54 17.89 3.22
CA ARG A 117 1.85 18.51 2.96
C ARG A 117 2.51 18.01 1.68
N SER A 118 1.79 17.23 0.87
CA SER A 118 2.29 16.78 -0.42
C SER A 118 2.35 17.94 -1.41
N ASP A 119 3.24 17.83 -2.39
CA ASP A 119 3.33 18.79 -3.49
C ASP A 119 2.02 18.82 -4.29
N ALA A 120 1.78 19.94 -4.99
CA ALA A 120 0.53 20.16 -5.73
C ALA A 120 0.32 19.16 -6.88
N ASP A 121 1.39 18.54 -7.37
CA ASP A 121 1.40 17.50 -8.40
C ASP A 121 1.53 16.09 -7.81
N CYS A 122 1.23 15.92 -6.51
CA CYS A 122 1.20 14.61 -5.90
C CYS A 122 0.11 13.72 -6.53
N VAL A 123 0.50 12.51 -6.92
CA VAL A 123 -0.36 11.48 -7.49
C VAL A 123 -0.20 10.20 -6.69
N SER A 124 -1.28 9.74 -6.07
CA SER A 124 -1.36 8.44 -5.40
C SER A 124 -2.59 7.65 -5.85
N VAL A 125 -2.59 6.34 -5.60
CA VAL A 125 -3.79 5.51 -5.75
C VAL A 125 -4.51 5.42 -4.41
N ASP A 126 -5.72 5.95 -4.41
CA ASP A 126 -6.55 6.12 -3.21
C ASP A 126 -7.68 5.08 -3.11
N GLN A 127 -7.96 4.38 -4.20
CA GLN A 127 -8.95 3.32 -4.23
C GLN A 127 -8.54 2.16 -5.12
N ALA A 128 -8.69 0.93 -4.61
CA ALA A 128 -8.52 -0.28 -5.40
C ALA A 128 -9.68 -0.47 -6.41
N PRO A 129 -9.39 -0.88 -7.67
CA PRO A 129 -10.38 -1.33 -8.63
C PRO A 129 -11.32 -2.40 -8.07
N ALA A 130 -12.55 -2.48 -8.58
CA ALA A 130 -13.51 -3.50 -8.15
C ALA A 130 -13.25 -4.87 -8.82
N SER A 131 -12.60 -4.87 -9.97
CA SER A 131 -12.41 -6.03 -10.85
C SER A 131 -11.10 -5.89 -11.64
N GLY A 132 -10.81 -6.87 -12.49
CA GLY A 132 -9.63 -6.88 -13.36
C GLY A 132 -8.40 -7.59 -12.79
N TYR A 133 -8.47 -8.07 -11.55
CA TYR A 133 -7.39 -8.83 -10.92
C TYR A 133 -7.22 -10.21 -11.56
N GLY A 134 -5.97 -10.67 -11.65
CA GLY A 134 -5.64 -12.02 -12.10
C GLY A 134 -4.33 -12.53 -11.50
N THR A 135 -3.94 -13.74 -11.87
CA THR A 135 -2.77 -14.45 -11.32
C THR A 135 -1.54 -14.39 -12.23
N SER A 136 -1.66 -13.77 -13.40
CA SER A 136 -0.54 -13.58 -14.32
C SER A 136 0.49 -12.60 -13.71
N PRO A 137 1.80 -12.86 -13.83
CA PRO A 137 2.82 -11.90 -13.43
C PRO A 137 2.71 -10.59 -14.21
N VAL A 138 3.05 -9.48 -13.57
CA VAL A 138 2.98 -8.13 -14.15
C VAL A 138 4.37 -7.49 -14.18
N PRO A 139 4.76 -6.83 -15.29
CA PRO A 139 6.04 -6.14 -15.38
C PRO A 139 6.12 -4.95 -14.43
N VAL A 140 7.27 -4.82 -13.81
CA VAL A 140 7.56 -3.84 -12.77
C VAL A 140 8.35 -2.68 -13.34
N PHE A 141 7.90 -1.47 -13.08
CA PHE A 141 8.55 -0.21 -13.42
C PHE A 141 8.76 0.61 -12.15
N SER A 142 9.85 1.36 -12.11
CA SER A 142 10.07 2.35 -11.06
C SER A 142 9.02 3.45 -11.16
N GLU A 143 8.59 3.97 -10.00
CA GLU A 143 7.57 5.00 -9.84
C GLU A 143 6.14 4.57 -10.24
N TYR A 144 5.91 3.26 -10.32
CA TYR A 144 4.58 2.69 -10.54
C TYR A 144 4.05 2.03 -9.26
N THR A 145 2.75 2.20 -9.05
CA THR A 145 1.96 1.53 -8.02
C THR A 145 1.17 0.37 -8.63
N TYR A 146 1.35 -0.80 -8.05
CA TYR A 146 0.68 -2.04 -8.37
C TYR A 146 -0.36 -2.35 -7.30
N LEU A 147 -1.52 -2.84 -7.72
CA LEU A 147 -2.65 -3.10 -6.83
C LEU A 147 -2.87 -4.59 -6.72
N LEU A 148 -2.93 -5.08 -5.49
CA LEU A 148 -3.10 -6.50 -5.19
C LEU A 148 -4.41 -6.73 -4.45
N ARG A 149 -5.03 -7.86 -4.77
CA ARG A 149 -6.17 -8.43 -4.06
C ARG A 149 -5.68 -9.68 -3.35
N VAL A 150 -5.72 -9.64 -2.02
CA VAL A 150 -5.24 -10.70 -1.13
C VAL A 150 -6.45 -11.48 -0.61
N PRO A 151 -6.44 -12.83 -0.63
CA PRO A 151 -7.49 -13.63 -0.03
C PRO A 151 -7.71 -13.27 1.44
N GLY A 152 -8.98 -13.27 1.85
CA GLY A 152 -9.36 -13.12 3.25
C GLY A 152 -10.49 -14.09 3.59
N ALA A 153 -10.70 -14.34 4.88
CA ALA A 153 -11.66 -15.34 5.35
C ALA A 153 -13.11 -15.08 4.90
N SER A 154 -13.53 -13.81 4.87
CA SER A 154 -14.91 -13.40 4.51
C SER A 154 -14.98 -12.62 3.20
N ALA A 155 -13.96 -11.82 2.91
CA ALA A 155 -13.83 -10.99 1.72
C ALA A 155 -12.34 -10.74 1.46
N PRO A 156 -11.95 -10.44 0.21
CA PRO A 156 -10.58 -10.07 -0.08
C PRO A 156 -10.19 -8.76 0.61
N ARG A 157 -8.90 -8.61 0.84
CA ARG A 157 -8.26 -7.38 1.28
C ARG A 157 -7.47 -6.79 0.13
N TYR A 158 -7.31 -5.47 0.14
CA TYR A 158 -6.66 -4.76 -0.96
C TYR A 158 -5.36 -4.13 -0.49
N ALA A 159 -4.36 -4.17 -1.35
CA ALA A 159 -3.03 -3.63 -1.06
C ALA A 159 -2.52 -2.83 -2.26
N LYS A 160 -1.58 -1.93 -1.98
CA LYS A 160 -0.77 -1.28 -3.01
C LYS A 160 0.72 -1.46 -2.72
N LEU A 161 1.47 -1.61 -3.80
CA LEU A 161 2.91 -1.78 -3.86
C LEU A 161 3.46 -0.69 -4.78
N ARG A 162 4.15 0.32 -4.27
CA ARG A 162 4.80 1.35 -5.09
C ARG A 162 6.28 1.03 -5.21
N VAL A 163 6.75 0.77 -6.42
CA VAL A 163 8.17 0.50 -6.64
C VAL A 163 8.91 1.83 -6.77
N THR A 164 9.88 2.07 -5.90
CA THR A 164 10.68 3.31 -5.90
C THR A 164 11.92 3.14 -6.77
N LEU A 165 12.53 1.95 -6.76
CA LEU A 165 13.77 1.67 -7.49
C LEU A 165 13.79 0.23 -7.99
N ARG A 166 14.36 0.02 -9.17
CA ARG A 166 14.84 -1.28 -9.65
C ARG A 166 16.36 -1.22 -9.71
N GLY A 167 17.04 -2.25 -9.25
CA GLY A 167 18.51 -2.24 -9.23
C GLY A 167 19.10 -3.61 -8.97
N SER A 168 20.38 -3.59 -8.60
CA SER A 168 21.13 -4.76 -8.17
C SER A 168 22.22 -4.35 -7.20
N ASP A 169 22.57 -5.24 -6.29
CA ASP A 169 23.76 -5.13 -5.44
C ASP A 169 24.62 -6.40 -5.57
N GLN A 170 25.58 -6.60 -4.65
CA GLN A 170 26.42 -7.79 -4.63
C GLN A 170 25.66 -9.11 -4.36
N ASN A 171 24.41 -9.03 -3.90
CA ASN A 171 23.55 -10.17 -3.57
C ASN A 171 22.53 -10.48 -4.67
N GLY A 172 22.42 -9.64 -5.71
CA GLY A 172 21.58 -9.89 -6.87
C GLY A 172 20.70 -8.71 -7.25
N ARG A 173 19.75 -8.96 -8.16
CA ARG A 173 18.77 -7.97 -8.59
C ARG A 173 17.70 -7.81 -7.52
N LEU A 174 17.27 -6.57 -7.32
CA LEU A 174 16.32 -6.20 -6.29
C LEU A 174 15.40 -5.08 -6.76
N ILE A 175 14.32 -4.88 -6.01
CA ILE A 175 13.57 -3.63 -6.01
C ILE A 175 13.55 -3.04 -4.61
N VAL A 176 13.47 -1.71 -4.56
CA VAL A 176 13.06 -0.98 -3.36
C VAL A 176 11.62 -0.54 -3.57
N PHE A 177 10.79 -0.67 -2.55
CA PHE A 177 9.37 -0.36 -2.67
C PHE A 177 8.75 0.10 -1.35
N ASP A 178 7.63 0.80 -1.50
CA ASP A 178 6.73 1.17 -0.43
C ASP A 178 5.46 0.35 -0.55
N TRP A 179 4.75 0.10 0.55
CA TRP A 179 3.53 -0.67 0.52
C TRP A 179 2.51 -0.21 1.54
N ALA A 180 1.25 -0.53 1.24
CA ALA A 180 0.13 -0.25 2.10
C ALA A 180 -0.93 -1.35 2.01
N TYR A 181 -1.57 -1.71 3.12
CA TYR A 181 -2.48 -2.87 3.16
C TYR A 181 -3.76 -2.64 3.96
N GLN A 182 -4.92 -2.75 3.31
CA GLN A 182 -6.19 -2.62 3.99
C GLN A 182 -6.49 -3.87 4.85
N THR A 183 -6.48 -3.72 6.17
CA THR A 183 -6.74 -4.82 7.11
C THR A 183 -8.24 -5.10 7.29
N ARG A 184 -9.13 -4.18 6.91
CA ARG A 184 -10.58 -4.41 6.92
C ARG A 184 -11.04 -5.15 5.66
N PRO A 185 -11.61 -6.37 5.75
CA PRO A 185 -12.05 -7.13 4.58
C PRO A 185 -13.08 -6.36 3.73
N GLY A 186 -12.93 -6.43 2.40
CA GLY A 186 -13.84 -5.83 1.43
C GLY A 186 -13.70 -4.32 1.24
N VAL A 187 -12.97 -3.62 2.11
CA VAL A 187 -12.74 -2.17 1.96
C VAL A 187 -11.69 -1.93 0.90
N ARG A 188 -12.02 -1.08 -0.08
CA ARG A 188 -11.15 -0.73 -1.21
C ARG A 188 -10.41 0.59 -1.03
N SER A 189 -10.66 1.32 0.05
CA SER A 189 -9.95 2.56 0.34
C SER A 189 -8.47 2.28 0.62
N LEU A 190 -7.66 2.94 -0.20
CA LEU A 190 -6.20 2.98 -0.20
C LEU A 190 -5.69 4.42 0.01
N SER A 191 -6.51 5.33 0.54
CA SER A 191 -6.12 6.67 1.04
C SER A 191 -6.09 6.71 2.58
N MET A 192 -5.51 7.77 3.17
CA MET A 192 -5.50 7.95 4.63
C MET A 192 -6.82 8.52 5.17
N MET A 193 -7.55 9.30 4.37
CA MET A 193 -8.90 9.82 4.65
C MET A 193 -9.42 10.57 3.41
N GLU A 194 -10.73 10.58 3.17
CA GLU A 194 -11.41 11.48 2.21
C GLU A 194 -12.55 12.25 2.88
#